data_AF-L1IPU9-F1
#
_entry.id   AF-L1IPU9-F1
#
_cell.length_a   1.000
_cell.length_b   1.000
_cell.length_c   1.000
_cell.angle_alpha   90.00
_cell.angle_beta   90.00
_cell.angle_gamma   90.00
#
_symmetry.space_group_name_H-M   'P 1'
#
loop_
_entity.id
_entity.type
_entity.pdbx_description
1 polymer ?
#
loop_
_entity_poly.entity_id
_entity_poly.type
_entity_poly.pdbx_seq_one_letter_code
_entity_poly.pdbx_strand_id
1 'polypeptide(L)'
;LCEHGRVRSQCKGCHGGGICDHGEVRSRCKECGGGSICEHGRQRTSCKGCGGGSICKHGQVRSRCKECGGGSICEHGLHRASCKRCDGGSICEHGRIRSQCRQCGGGSICAHEKRRSRCRQCGGWSICEHGRARSRCKECGGGSICLHKRRRSQCRQCGGGSICEHGRTRSQCKGCAGGSICAHGRQRSQCKECGGGSICEHARRRSQCKGCGGGSICKHERRRSSCKECK
;
A
#
# COMPACT_ATOMS: atom_id res chain seq x y z
N LEU A 1 23.35 11.05 23.22
CA LEU A 1 23.40 11.34 21.77
C LEU A 1 24.78 11.93 21.47
N CYS A 2 25.36 11.70 20.30
CA CYS A 2 26.61 12.33 19.90
C CYS A 2 26.39 13.71 19.27
N GLU A 3 27.48 14.41 19.00
CA GLU A 3 27.55 15.73 18.37
C GLU A 3 26.91 15.72 16.96
N HIS A 4 26.84 14.54 16.33
CA HIS A 4 26.16 14.31 15.05
C HIS A 4 24.65 14.00 15.18
N GLY A 5 24.05 14.21 16.37
CA GLY A 5 22.61 14.00 16.61
C GLY A 5 22.15 12.54 16.57
N ARG A 6 23.07 11.56 16.61
CA ARG A 6 22.77 10.12 16.58
C ARG A 6 23.09 9.45 17.91
N VAL A 7 22.58 8.24 18.13
CA VAL A 7 23.05 7.40 19.25
C VAL A 7 24.54 7.11 19.02
N ARG A 8 25.40 7.31 20.04
CA ARG A 8 26.88 7.19 19.92
C ARG A 8 27.30 5.86 19.29
N SER A 9 26.67 4.75 19.67
CA SER A 9 26.91 3.41 19.11
C SER A 9 26.51 3.26 17.64
N GLN A 10 25.67 4.16 17.11
CA GLN A 10 25.19 4.19 15.73
C GLN A 10 25.71 5.42 14.97
N CYS A 11 26.85 5.95 15.36
CA CYS A 11 27.44 7.10 14.70
C CYS A 11 28.79 6.73 14.10
N LYS A 12 28.89 6.76 12.76
CA LYS A 12 30.14 6.55 12.04
C LYS A 12 31.21 7.56 12.44
N GLY A 13 30.84 8.84 12.56
CA GLY A 13 31.75 9.93 12.97
C GLY A 13 32.18 9.90 14.44
N CYS A 14 31.61 9.03 15.26
CA CYS A 14 32.07 8.81 16.65
C CYS A 14 32.71 7.42 16.83
N HIS A 15 33.04 6.73 15.73
CA HIS A 15 33.51 5.34 15.74
C HIS A 15 32.61 4.40 16.56
N GLY A 16 31.30 4.67 16.53
CA GLY A 16 30.31 3.86 17.23
C GLY A 16 30.35 2.42 16.74
N GLY A 17 30.55 1.47 17.65
CA GLY A 17 30.77 0.06 17.33
C GLY A 17 29.65 -0.66 16.57
N GLY A 18 28.49 -0.02 16.37
CA GLY A 18 27.33 -0.59 15.68
C GLY A 18 27.22 -0.31 14.19
N ILE A 19 28.01 0.60 13.60
CA ILE A 19 27.99 0.91 12.16
C ILE A 19 29.32 0.50 11.51
N CYS A 20 29.25 -0.15 10.35
CA CYS A 20 30.43 -0.51 9.58
C CYS A 20 30.89 0.64 8.68
N ASP A 21 32.06 0.49 8.07
CA ASP A 21 32.60 1.48 7.14
C ASP A 21 31.73 1.65 5.89
N HIS A 22 30.95 0.63 5.54
CA HIS A 22 29.92 0.65 4.50
C HIS A 22 28.64 1.45 4.88
N GLY A 23 28.59 2.05 6.07
CA GLY A 23 27.49 2.91 6.52
C GLY A 23 26.23 2.16 6.95
N GLU A 24 26.25 0.83 6.93
CA GLU A 24 25.18 -0.02 7.43
C GLU A 24 25.42 -0.43 8.89
N VAL A 25 24.35 -0.89 9.56
CA VAL A 25 24.49 -1.54 10.86
C VAL A 25 25.34 -2.80 10.68
N ARG A 26 26.44 -2.97 11.44
CA ARG A 26 27.40 -4.09 11.28
C ARG A 26 26.73 -5.46 11.20
N SER A 27 25.74 -5.71 12.06
CA SER A 27 25.01 -6.98 12.07
C SER A 27 24.21 -7.24 10.78
N ARG A 28 23.84 -6.20 10.02
CA ARG A 28 23.07 -6.25 8.77
C ARG A 28 23.91 -6.05 7.52
N CYS A 29 25.19 -5.73 7.66
CA CYS A 29 26.06 -5.46 6.53
C CYS A 29 26.49 -6.76 5.87
N LYS A 30 26.15 -6.93 4.58
CA LYS A 30 26.53 -8.12 3.81
C LYS A 30 28.05 -8.20 3.62
N GLU A 31 28.69 -7.06 3.32
CA GLU A 31 30.13 -6.96 3.05
C GLU A 31 30.98 -7.22 4.31
N CYS A 32 30.44 -6.94 5.51
CA CYS A 32 31.09 -7.28 6.77
C CYS A 32 30.74 -8.67 7.31
N GLY A 33 30.01 -9.51 6.55
CA GLY A 33 29.56 -10.81 7.04
C GLY A 33 28.61 -10.71 8.25
N GLY A 34 27.82 -9.64 8.33
CA GLY A 34 26.94 -9.34 9.44
C GLY A 34 26.05 -10.54 9.80
N GLY A 35 26.12 -10.99 11.07
CA GLY A 35 25.48 -12.23 11.53
C GLY A 35 23.96 -12.29 11.36
N SER A 36 23.28 -11.18 11.07
CA SER A 36 21.84 -11.17 10.79
C SER A 36 21.47 -11.43 9.33
N ILE A 37 22.43 -11.44 8.40
CA ILE A 37 22.22 -11.73 6.97
C ILE A 37 22.72 -13.15 6.65
N CYS A 38 21.94 -13.93 5.90
CA CYS A 38 22.40 -15.22 5.37
C CYS A 38 23.11 -15.07 4.03
N GLU A 39 23.72 -16.16 3.55
CA GLU A 39 24.32 -16.27 2.21
C GLU A 39 23.37 -15.84 1.07
N HIS A 40 22.06 -16.03 1.25
CA HIS A 40 21.03 -15.60 0.30
C HIS A 40 20.76 -14.08 0.30
N GLY A 41 21.53 -13.28 1.07
CA GLY A 41 21.37 -11.83 1.18
C GLY A 41 20.08 -11.39 1.89
N ARG A 42 19.39 -12.32 2.57
CA ARG A 42 18.17 -12.04 3.35
C ARG A 42 18.49 -12.04 4.84
N GLN A 43 17.63 -11.42 5.65
CA GLN A 43 17.74 -11.60 7.10
C GLN A 43 17.60 -13.09 7.45
N ARG A 44 18.53 -13.65 8.23
CA ARG A 44 18.57 -15.08 8.61
C ARG A 44 17.26 -15.54 9.21
N THR A 45 16.68 -14.74 10.11
CA THR A 45 15.38 -15.00 10.75
C THR A 45 14.25 -15.13 9.74
N SER A 46 14.33 -14.42 8.61
CA SER A 46 13.32 -14.34 7.54
C SER A 46 13.71 -15.14 6.30
N CYS A 47 14.77 -15.94 6.34
CA CYS A 47 15.20 -16.73 5.19
C CYS A 47 14.64 -18.15 5.26
N LYS A 48 13.76 -18.49 4.31
CA LYS A 48 13.24 -19.86 4.17
C LYS A 48 14.35 -20.89 3.95
N GLY A 49 15.34 -20.58 3.10
CA GLY A 49 16.45 -21.48 2.77
C GLY A 49 17.39 -21.76 3.94
N CYS A 50 17.45 -20.87 4.94
CA CYS A 50 18.29 -21.04 6.13
C CYS A 50 17.50 -21.52 7.35
N GLY A 51 16.25 -21.98 7.18
CA GLY A 51 15.41 -22.41 8.30
C GLY A 51 15.03 -21.27 9.26
N GLY A 52 15.04 -20.02 8.80
CA GLY A 52 14.76 -18.84 9.60
C GLY A 52 13.44 -18.95 10.37
N GLY A 53 13.50 -18.77 11.70
CA GLY A 53 12.39 -19.01 12.62
C GLY A 53 11.16 -18.11 12.46
N SER A 54 11.17 -17.14 11.54
CA SER A 54 10.01 -16.26 11.28
C SER A 54 9.12 -16.71 10.11
N ILE A 55 9.62 -17.54 9.19
CA ILE A 55 8.86 -18.03 8.03
C ILE A 55 8.61 -19.54 8.17
N CYS A 56 7.39 -19.99 7.87
CA CYS A 56 7.06 -21.41 7.91
C CYS A 56 7.38 -22.10 6.58
N LYS A 57 7.26 -23.43 6.55
CA LYS A 57 7.40 -24.22 5.31
C LYS A 57 6.43 -23.77 4.20
N HIS A 58 5.27 -23.23 4.57
CA HIS A 58 4.25 -22.67 3.66
C HIS A 58 4.59 -21.25 3.14
N GLY A 59 5.76 -20.69 3.47
CA GLY A 59 6.19 -19.37 2.99
C GLY A 59 5.49 -18.18 3.65
N GLN A 60 4.64 -18.43 4.65
CA GLN A 60 3.97 -17.40 5.44
C GLN A 60 4.79 -17.06 6.69
N VAL A 61 4.58 -15.88 7.26
CA VAL A 61 5.11 -15.58 8.60
C VAL A 61 4.52 -16.59 9.58
N ARG A 62 5.35 -17.30 10.35
CA ARG A 62 4.93 -18.41 11.25
C ARG A 62 3.79 -18.02 12.19
N SER A 63 3.87 -16.84 12.80
CA SER A 63 2.80 -16.34 13.67
C SER A 63 1.47 -16.15 12.95
N ARG A 64 1.48 -15.94 11.63
CA ARG A 64 0.32 -15.75 10.74
C ARG A 64 0.01 -16.96 9.87
N CYS A 65 0.58 -18.13 10.14
CA CYS A 65 0.31 -19.31 9.34
C CYS A 65 -0.76 -20.16 10.03
N LYS A 66 -1.95 -20.29 9.41
CA LYS A 66 -3.04 -21.12 9.92
C LYS A 66 -2.61 -22.59 10.05
N GLU A 67 -1.97 -23.13 9.02
CA GLU A 67 -1.50 -24.53 8.97
C GLU A 67 -0.38 -24.83 9.96
N CYS A 68 0.30 -23.82 10.51
CA CYS A 68 1.29 -23.99 11.57
C CYS A 68 0.76 -23.64 12.96
N GLY A 69 -0.55 -23.41 13.12
CA GLY A 69 -1.13 -23.00 14.41
C GLY A 69 -0.64 -21.63 14.87
N GLY A 70 -0.30 -20.74 13.94
CA GLY A 70 0.32 -19.45 14.22
C GLY A 70 -0.43 -18.66 15.30
N GLY A 71 0.30 -18.22 16.33
CA GLY A 71 -0.24 -17.55 17.52
C GLY A 71 -1.04 -16.27 17.26
N SER A 72 -0.98 -15.69 16.06
CA SER A 72 -1.77 -14.50 15.69
C SER A 72 -3.08 -14.79 14.95
N ILE A 73 -3.32 -16.01 14.47
CA ILE A 73 -4.54 -16.37 13.70
C ILE A 73 -5.42 -17.34 14.48
N CYS A 74 -6.71 -17.04 14.59
CA CYS A 74 -7.68 -17.95 15.19
C CYS A 74 -8.07 -19.09 14.24
N GLU A 75 -8.80 -20.07 14.76
CA GLU A 75 -9.39 -21.18 13.98
C GLU A 75 -10.23 -20.70 12.77
N HIS A 76 -10.84 -19.51 12.86
CA HIS A 76 -11.63 -18.90 11.76
C HIS A 76 -10.76 -18.29 10.66
N GLY A 77 -9.43 -18.39 10.74
CA GLY A 77 -8.51 -17.83 9.74
C GLY A 77 -8.36 -16.31 9.81
N LEU A 78 -8.94 -15.66 10.81
CA LEU A 78 -8.80 -14.23 11.07
C LEU A 78 -7.70 -13.97 12.09
N HIS A 79 -7.14 -12.76 12.09
CA HIS A 79 -6.24 -12.34 13.16
C HIS A 79 -7.00 -12.38 14.50
N ARG A 80 -6.47 -13.07 15.52
CA ARG A 80 -7.14 -13.29 16.83
C ARG A 80 -7.66 -11.99 17.42
N ALA A 81 -6.83 -10.94 17.39
CA ALA A 81 -7.22 -9.62 17.91
C ALA A 81 -8.43 -9.00 17.17
N SER A 82 -8.66 -9.36 15.91
CA SER A 82 -9.74 -8.83 15.06
C SER A 82 -10.92 -9.78 14.90
N CYS A 83 -10.88 -10.98 15.47
CA CYS A 83 -11.95 -11.96 15.34
C CYS A 83 -13.05 -11.70 16.37
N LYS A 84 -14.25 -11.33 15.91
CA LYS A 84 -15.43 -11.16 16.79
C LYS A 84 -15.80 -12.45 17.51
N ARG A 85 -15.68 -13.61 16.84
CA ARG A 85 -16.02 -14.93 17.39
C ARG A 85 -15.03 -15.45 18.43
N CYS A 86 -13.86 -14.83 18.54
CA CYS A 86 -12.84 -15.17 19.53
C CYS A 86 -12.68 -14.05 20.57
N ASP A 87 -13.68 -13.18 20.71
CA ASP A 87 -13.64 -12.00 21.57
C ASP A 87 -12.36 -11.16 21.40
N GLY A 88 -11.92 -11.07 20.14
CA GLY A 88 -10.72 -10.33 19.76
C GLY A 88 -10.82 -8.89 20.23
N GLY A 89 -9.87 -8.48 21.10
CA GLY A 89 -9.89 -7.18 21.77
C GLY A 89 -9.86 -5.95 20.85
N SER A 90 -9.73 -6.12 19.52
CA SER A 90 -9.81 -5.02 18.55
C SER A 90 -11.23 -4.73 18.09
N ILE A 91 -12.21 -5.62 18.30
CA ILE A 91 -13.61 -5.44 17.92
C ILE A 91 -14.45 -5.22 19.19
N CYS A 92 -15.39 -4.28 19.16
CA CYS A 92 -16.36 -4.11 20.24
C CYS A 92 -17.64 -4.93 20.00
N GLU A 93 -18.49 -5.00 21.03
CA GLU A 93 -19.84 -5.57 20.96
C GLU A 93 -20.67 -5.00 19.78
N HIS A 94 -20.48 -3.71 19.45
CA HIS A 94 -21.11 -3.02 18.32
C HIS A 94 -20.59 -3.46 16.94
N GLY A 95 -19.69 -4.45 16.86
CA GLY A 95 -19.12 -4.96 15.61
C GLY A 95 -18.17 -3.99 14.90
N ARG A 96 -17.76 -2.90 15.58
CA ARG A 96 -16.81 -1.91 15.06
C ARG A 96 -15.42 -2.16 15.65
N ILE A 97 -14.38 -1.63 15.00
CA ILE A 97 -13.05 -1.60 15.61
C ILE A 97 -13.14 -0.74 16.88
N ARG A 98 -12.72 -1.26 18.05
CA ARG A 98 -12.86 -0.59 19.36
C ARG A 98 -12.34 0.85 19.33
N SER A 99 -11.18 1.06 18.72
CA SER A 99 -10.58 2.40 18.58
C SER A 99 -11.41 3.38 17.75
N GLN A 100 -12.33 2.88 16.91
CA GLN A 100 -13.24 3.63 16.06
C GLN A 100 -14.69 3.64 16.58
N CYS A 101 -14.96 3.04 17.72
CA CYS A 101 -16.30 2.98 18.30
C CYS A 101 -16.48 4.09 19.35
N ARG A 102 -17.37 5.06 19.09
CA ARG A 102 -17.70 6.12 20.06
C ARG A 102 -18.30 5.57 21.35
N GLN A 103 -19.22 4.60 21.24
CA GLN A 103 -19.90 3.98 22.40
C GLN A 103 -18.92 3.28 23.34
N CYS A 104 -17.80 2.79 22.82
CA CYS A 104 -16.74 2.16 23.63
C CYS A 104 -15.60 3.13 24.00
N GLY A 105 -15.79 4.45 23.87
CA GLY A 105 -14.76 5.44 24.18
C GLY A 105 -13.56 5.44 23.21
N GLY A 106 -13.72 4.88 22.01
CA GLY A 106 -12.67 4.79 21.00
C GLY A 106 -12.14 6.16 20.58
N GLY A 107 -10.84 6.40 20.82
CA GLY A 107 -10.21 7.71 20.59
C GLY A 107 -10.10 8.16 19.13
N SER A 108 -10.44 7.31 18.15
CA SER A 108 -10.34 7.67 16.72
C SER A 108 -11.51 8.51 16.21
N ILE A 109 -12.65 8.50 16.89
CA ILE A 109 -13.84 9.30 16.54
C ILE A 109 -13.98 10.41 17.59
N CYS A 110 -14.27 11.63 17.14
CA CYS A 110 -14.57 12.74 18.04
C CYS A 110 -16.08 12.87 18.31
N ALA A 111 -16.46 13.78 19.20
CA ALA A 111 -17.86 14.09 19.48
C ALA A 111 -18.67 14.49 18.23
N HIS A 112 -18.00 15.03 17.21
CA HIS A 112 -18.60 15.47 15.94
C HIS A 112 -18.79 14.34 14.91
N GLU A 113 -18.73 13.08 15.32
CA GLU A 113 -18.88 11.86 14.48
C GLU A 113 -17.89 11.74 13.32
N LYS A 114 -16.86 12.57 13.33
CA LYS A 114 -15.77 12.57 12.36
C LYS A 114 -14.58 11.86 12.97
N ARG A 115 -13.75 11.25 12.11
CA ARG A 115 -12.43 10.77 12.54
C ARG A 115 -11.66 11.94 13.15
N ARG A 116 -11.18 11.80 14.39
CA ARG A 116 -10.52 12.87 15.16
C ARG A 116 -9.38 13.51 14.38
N SER A 117 -8.59 12.71 13.66
CA SER A 117 -7.52 13.20 12.79
C SER A 117 -8.00 14.13 11.66
N ARG A 118 -9.25 13.98 11.21
CA ARG A 118 -9.89 14.75 10.12
C ARG A 118 -10.89 15.80 10.63
N CYS A 119 -11.04 15.94 11.94
CA CYS A 119 -12.00 16.89 12.50
C CYS A 119 -11.35 18.25 12.72
N ARG A 120 -11.81 19.29 12.01
CA ARG A 120 -11.34 20.67 12.19
C ARG A 120 -11.59 21.18 13.61
N GLN A 121 -12.79 20.95 14.14
CA GLN A 121 -13.20 21.39 15.48
C GLN A 121 -12.39 20.72 16.61
N CYS A 122 -11.73 19.59 16.35
CA CYS A 122 -10.86 18.93 17.33
C CYS A 122 -9.36 19.16 17.06
N GLY A 123 -8.99 20.10 16.18
CA GLY A 123 -7.59 20.34 15.82
C GLY A 123 -6.93 19.16 15.10
N GLY A 124 -7.71 18.33 14.40
CA GLY A 124 -7.23 17.13 13.73
C GLY A 124 -6.07 17.41 12.78
N TRP A 125 -4.94 16.70 12.97
CA TRP A 125 -3.68 16.94 12.25
C TRP A 125 -3.77 16.86 10.73
N SER A 126 -4.80 16.19 10.17
CA SER A 126 -4.91 16.01 8.71
C SER A 126 -5.59 17.17 8.00
N ILE A 127 -6.26 18.09 8.72
CA ILE A 127 -6.92 19.28 8.18
C ILE A 127 -6.18 20.53 8.67
N CYS A 128 -5.97 21.52 7.80
CA CYS A 128 -5.43 22.81 8.19
C CYS A 128 -6.54 23.78 8.64
N GLU A 129 -6.15 24.93 9.17
CA GLU A 129 -7.06 26.04 9.49
C GLU A 129 -7.94 26.48 8.31
N HIS A 130 -7.42 26.37 7.07
CA HIS A 130 -8.12 26.64 5.82
C HIS A 130 -9.18 25.58 5.44
N GLY A 131 -9.41 24.55 6.28
CA GLY A 131 -10.40 23.49 6.03
C GLY A 131 -10.00 22.50 4.93
N ARG A 132 -8.78 22.62 4.39
CA ARG A 132 -8.23 21.72 3.37
C ARG A 132 -7.42 20.61 4.04
N ALA A 133 -7.23 19.47 3.37
CA ALA A 133 -6.25 18.49 3.84
C ALA A 133 -4.86 19.14 3.90
N ARG A 134 -4.15 19.07 5.04
CA ARG A 134 -2.85 19.75 5.24
C ARG A 134 -1.87 19.45 4.12
N SER A 135 -1.81 18.18 3.70
CA SER A 135 -0.96 17.74 2.60
C SER A 135 -1.28 18.42 1.27
N ARG A 136 -2.51 18.88 1.06
CA ARG A 136 -2.99 19.55 -0.16
C ARG A 136 -3.15 21.07 -0.01
N CYS A 137 -2.90 21.62 1.17
CA CYS A 137 -3.05 23.06 1.41
C CYS A 137 -1.77 23.79 0.96
N LYS A 138 -1.90 24.70 -0.02
CA LYS A 138 -0.77 25.51 -0.48
C LYS A 138 -0.29 26.48 0.61
N GLU A 139 -1.22 27.15 1.29
CA GLU A 139 -0.90 28.14 2.34
C GLU A 139 -0.13 27.51 3.51
N CYS A 140 -0.41 26.25 3.87
CA CYS A 140 0.30 25.54 4.93
C CYS A 140 1.55 24.78 4.45
N GLY A 141 2.06 25.04 3.23
CA GLY A 141 3.24 24.36 2.69
C GLY A 141 3.02 22.86 2.39
N GLY A 142 1.77 22.44 2.22
CA GLY A 142 1.39 21.05 1.97
C GLY A 142 2.13 20.44 0.78
N GLY A 143 2.88 19.36 1.04
CA GLY A 143 3.78 18.74 0.06
C GLY A 143 3.13 18.13 -1.18
N SER A 144 1.79 18.09 -1.28
CA SER A 144 1.10 17.51 -2.44
C SER A 144 0.87 18.51 -3.58
N ILE A 145 0.90 19.82 -3.31
CA ILE A 145 0.70 20.87 -4.32
C ILE A 145 1.99 21.66 -4.49
N CYS A 146 2.38 21.96 -5.73
CA CYS A 146 3.53 22.82 -6.03
C CYS A 146 3.12 24.29 -6.11
N LEU A 147 4.11 25.18 -6.19
CA LEU A 147 3.92 26.62 -6.40
C LEU A 147 3.09 26.93 -7.66
N HIS A 148 3.18 26.07 -8.69
CA HIS A 148 2.41 26.13 -9.94
C HIS A 148 0.93 25.71 -9.81
N LYS A 149 0.39 25.57 -8.58
CA LYS A 149 -1.01 25.17 -8.31
C LYS A 149 -1.40 23.79 -8.89
N ARG A 150 -0.43 22.94 -9.23
CA ARG A 150 -0.63 21.56 -9.70
C ARG A 150 -0.25 20.57 -8.61
N ARG A 151 -0.72 19.32 -8.69
CA ARG A 151 -0.17 18.26 -7.83
C ARG A 151 1.32 18.13 -8.11
N ARG A 152 2.18 18.11 -7.08
CA ARG A 152 3.65 18.00 -7.25
C ARG A 152 4.02 16.84 -8.15
N SER A 153 3.39 15.68 -7.94
CA SER A 153 3.62 14.49 -8.77
C SER A 153 3.27 14.69 -10.25
N GLN A 154 2.35 15.60 -10.57
CA GLN A 154 1.88 15.92 -11.93
C GLN A 154 2.44 17.26 -12.44
N CYS A 155 3.44 17.83 -11.79
CA CYS A 155 4.02 19.10 -12.21
C CYS A 155 5.36 18.86 -12.89
N ARG A 156 5.42 19.05 -14.21
CA ARG A 156 6.67 18.95 -14.99
C ARG A 156 7.76 19.89 -14.46
N GLN A 157 7.40 21.14 -14.17
CA GLN A 157 8.32 22.16 -13.63
C GLN A 157 8.88 21.81 -12.25
N CYS A 158 8.27 20.89 -11.51
CA CYS A 158 8.78 20.43 -10.21
C CYS A 158 9.40 19.03 -10.27
N GLY A 159 9.68 18.49 -11.47
CA GLY A 159 10.19 17.12 -11.62
C GLY A 159 9.19 16.05 -11.19
N GLY A 160 7.89 16.34 -11.23
CA GLY A 160 6.84 15.45 -10.78
C GLY A 160 6.88 14.09 -11.49
N GLY A 161 7.06 13.01 -10.72
CA GLY A 161 7.31 11.68 -11.27
C GLY A 161 6.18 11.04 -12.10
N SER A 162 4.99 11.65 -12.14
CA SER A 162 3.85 11.16 -12.93
C SER A 162 3.87 11.63 -14.38
N ILE A 163 4.62 12.68 -14.73
CA ILE A 163 4.73 13.20 -16.10
C ILE A 163 6.16 12.98 -16.60
N CYS A 164 6.31 12.49 -17.83
CA CYS A 164 7.63 12.35 -18.45
C CYS A 164 8.06 13.61 -19.20
N GLU A 165 9.30 13.62 -19.70
CA GLU A 165 9.83 14.73 -20.51
C GLU A 165 8.97 15.06 -21.74
N HIS A 166 8.29 14.05 -22.31
CA HIS A 166 7.35 14.18 -23.43
C HIS A 166 6.00 14.83 -23.06
N GLY A 167 5.82 15.30 -21.81
CA GLY A 167 4.58 15.92 -21.34
C GLY A 167 3.39 14.96 -21.17
N ARG A 168 3.60 13.65 -21.38
CA ARG A 168 2.58 12.61 -21.20
C ARG A 168 2.67 12.01 -19.80
N THR A 169 1.58 11.40 -19.33
CA THR A 169 1.63 10.57 -18.12
C THR A 169 2.67 9.47 -18.33
N ARG A 170 3.67 9.36 -17.46
CA ARG A 170 4.84 8.47 -17.63
C ARG A 170 4.42 7.01 -17.85
N SER A 171 3.38 6.55 -17.15
CA SER A 171 2.81 5.20 -17.34
C SER A 171 2.20 4.97 -18.73
N GLN A 172 1.75 6.04 -19.41
CA GLN A 172 1.14 6.02 -20.74
C GLN A 172 2.10 6.50 -21.84
N CYS A 173 3.38 6.73 -21.53
CA CYS A 173 4.33 7.19 -22.52
C CYS A 173 5.07 6.01 -23.15
N LYS A 174 4.88 5.78 -24.46
CA LYS A 174 5.63 4.75 -25.22
C LYS A 174 7.14 5.01 -25.16
N GLY A 175 7.57 6.26 -25.33
CA GLY A 175 8.99 6.65 -25.30
C GLY A 175 9.67 6.48 -23.93
N CYS A 176 8.91 6.37 -22.84
CA CYS A 176 9.47 6.13 -21.50
C CYS A 176 9.23 4.69 -21.00
N ALA A 177 8.94 3.75 -21.91
CA ALA A 177 8.56 2.38 -21.60
C ALA A 177 7.45 2.28 -20.53
N GLY A 178 6.49 3.22 -20.56
CA GLY A 178 5.40 3.28 -19.61
C GLY A 178 4.58 1.98 -19.65
N GLY A 179 4.41 1.33 -18.49
CA GLY A 179 3.79 0.00 -18.40
C GLY A 179 2.35 -0.11 -18.90
N SER A 180 1.65 1.01 -19.13
CA SER A 180 0.26 1.03 -19.61
C SER A 180 0.12 0.86 -21.12
N ILE A 181 1.19 1.08 -21.90
CA ILE A 181 1.18 0.90 -23.37
C ILE A 181 2.09 -0.28 -23.72
N CYS A 182 1.65 -1.15 -24.62
CA CYS A 182 2.47 -2.25 -25.14
C CYS A 182 3.32 -1.82 -26.35
N ALA A 183 4.22 -2.69 -26.80
CA ALA A 183 5.04 -2.43 -27.99
C ALA A 183 4.20 -2.08 -29.23
N HIS A 184 3.00 -2.66 -29.34
CA HIS A 184 2.03 -2.41 -30.42
C HIS A 184 1.32 -1.06 -30.34
N GLY A 185 1.69 -0.17 -29.40
CA GLY A 185 1.08 1.16 -29.25
C GLY A 185 -0.35 1.16 -28.68
N ARG A 186 -0.88 0.00 -28.32
CA ARG A 186 -2.19 -0.16 -27.69
C ARG A 186 -2.08 -0.13 -26.16
N GLN A 187 -3.16 0.20 -25.46
CA GLN A 187 -3.18 0.06 -24.01
C GLN A 187 -2.98 -1.44 -23.67
N ARG A 188 -2.00 -1.77 -22.83
CA ARG A 188 -1.58 -3.16 -22.56
C ARG A 188 -2.73 -4.03 -22.08
N SER A 189 -3.64 -3.47 -21.27
CA SER A 189 -4.86 -4.15 -20.82
C SER A 189 -5.81 -4.50 -21.96
N GLN A 190 -5.83 -3.72 -23.05
CA GLN A 190 -6.72 -3.88 -24.22
C GLN A 190 -6.03 -4.56 -25.42
N CYS A 191 -4.76 -4.96 -25.29
CA CYS A 191 -4.02 -5.56 -26.39
C CYS A 191 -4.18 -7.08 -26.39
N LYS A 192 -4.83 -7.63 -27.43
CA LYS A 192 -4.99 -9.08 -27.62
C LYS A 192 -3.64 -9.80 -27.69
N GLU A 193 -2.69 -9.26 -28.45
CA GLU A 193 -1.34 -9.84 -28.66
C GLU A 193 -0.50 -9.86 -27.38
N CYS A 194 -0.82 -9.03 -26.38
CA CYS A 194 -0.14 -9.01 -25.09
C CYS A 194 -0.90 -9.76 -23.99
N GLY A 195 -1.97 -10.51 -24.33
CA GLY A 195 -2.82 -11.18 -23.34
C GLY A 195 -3.52 -10.19 -22.40
N GLY A 196 -3.83 -8.99 -22.89
CA GLY A 196 -4.43 -7.92 -22.10
C GLY A 196 -5.75 -8.37 -21.46
N GLY A 197 -5.81 -8.36 -20.12
CA GLY A 197 -6.91 -8.93 -19.35
C GLY A 197 -8.30 -8.31 -19.57
N SER A 198 -8.41 -7.20 -20.32
CA SER A 198 -9.70 -6.60 -20.67
C SER A 198 -10.29 -7.11 -21.99
N ILE A 199 -9.53 -7.87 -22.78
CA ILE A 199 -10.02 -8.57 -23.98
C ILE A 199 -10.12 -10.07 -23.67
N CYS A 200 -11.22 -10.71 -24.07
CA CYS A 200 -11.36 -12.16 -23.98
C CYS A 200 -10.88 -12.85 -25.24
N GLU A 201 -10.84 -14.19 -25.21
CA GLU A 201 -10.43 -15.03 -26.34
C GLU A 201 -11.29 -14.78 -27.59
N HIS A 202 -12.56 -14.39 -27.40
CA HIS A 202 -13.48 -13.98 -28.47
C HIS A 202 -13.15 -12.60 -29.09
N ALA A 203 -12.01 -12.00 -28.78
CA ALA A 203 -11.57 -10.67 -29.22
C ALA A 203 -12.55 -9.52 -28.86
N ARG A 204 -13.43 -9.72 -27.88
CA ARG A 204 -14.35 -8.69 -27.35
C ARG A 204 -13.85 -8.19 -26.00
N ARG A 205 -14.31 -7.01 -25.57
CA ARG A 205 -14.10 -6.59 -24.18
C ARG A 205 -14.73 -7.63 -23.26
N ARG A 206 -13.94 -8.18 -22.33
CA ARG A 206 -14.36 -9.28 -21.43
C ARG A 206 -15.61 -8.91 -20.63
N SER A 207 -15.74 -7.65 -20.22
CA SER A 207 -16.95 -7.14 -19.54
C SER A 207 -18.20 -7.14 -20.42
N GLN A 208 -18.06 -7.10 -21.74
CA GLN A 208 -19.16 -7.07 -22.72
C GLN A 208 -19.31 -8.41 -23.46
N CYS A 209 -18.51 -9.42 -23.14
CA CYS A 209 -18.54 -10.69 -23.83
C CYS A 209 -19.56 -11.62 -23.17
N LYS A 210 -20.61 -12.00 -23.93
CA LYS A 210 -21.61 -12.98 -23.52
C LYS A 210 -20.97 -14.33 -23.14
N GLY A 211 -20.11 -14.86 -24.01
CA GLY A 211 -19.43 -16.14 -23.80
C GLY A 211 -18.45 -16.16 -22.62
N CYS A 212 -18.15 -15.02 -22.00
CA CYS A 212 -17.28 -14.94 -20.81
C CYS A 212 -18.04 -14.48 -19.56
N GLY A 213 -19.38 -14.45 -19.58
CA GLY A 213 -20.18 -13.97 -18.45
C GLY A 213 -19.90 -12.50 -18.10
N GLY A 214 -19.59 -11.67 -19.12
CA GLY A 214 -19.19 -10.28 -18.93
C GLY A 214 -20.22 -9.48 -18.12
N GLY A 215 -19.80 -8.89 -17.00
CA GLY A 215 -20.68 -8.22 -16.06
C GLY A 215 -21.47 -7.01 -16.61
N SER A 216 -21.18 -6.54 -17.82
CA SER A 216 -21.96 -5.51 -18.51
C SER A 216 -23.17 -6.06 -19.27
N ILE A 217 -23.33 -7.38 -19.39
CA ILE A 217 -24.49 -8.04 -20.00
C ILE A 217 -25.43 -8.53 -18.88
N CYS A 218 -26.73 -8.31 -19.06
CA CYS A 218 -27.76 -8.78 -18.12
C CYS A 218 -28.22 -10.20 -18.46
N LYS A 219 -29.04 -10.79 -17.60
CA LYS A 219 -29.68 -12.10 -17.86
C LYS A 219 -30.56 -12.10 -19.12
N HIS A 220 -31.06 -10.94 -19.55
CA HIS A 220 -31.82 -10.76 -20.79
C HIS A 220 -30.93 -10.54 -22.03
N GLU A 221 -29.64 -10.88 -21.93
CA GLU A 221 -28.66 -10.82 -23.03
C GLU A 221 -28.41 -9.43 -23.63
N ARG A 222 -28.91 -8.38 -22.97
CA ARG A 222 -28.73 -6.97 -23.35
C ARG A 222 -27.66 -6.32 -22.48
N ARG A 223 -27.10 -5.19 -22.91
CA ARG A 223 -26.26 -4.37 -22.02
C ARG A 223 -27.08 -3.93 -20.82
N ARG A 224 -26.60 -4.19 -19.60
CA ARG A 224 -27.29 -3.83 -18.33
C ARG A 224 -27.69 -2.35 -18.31
N SER A 225 -26.82 -1.47 -18.79
CA SER A 225 -27.07 -0.02 -18.88
C SER A 225 -28.25 0.37 -19.77
N SER A 226 -28.65 -0.50 -20.69
CA SER A 226 -29.63 -0.22 -21.75
C SER A 226 -30.85 -1.15 -21.68
N CYS A 227 -30.87 -2.11 -20.75
CA CYS A 227 -31.95 -3.05 -20.58
C CYS A 227 -33.07 -2.41 -19.76
N LYS A 228 -34.22 -2.17 -20.40
CA LYS A 228 -35.42 -1.61 -19.74
C LYS A 228 -35.92 -2.50 -18.59
N GLU A 229 -35.70 -3.81 -18.68
CA GLU A 229 -36.12 -4.82 -17.69
C GLU A 229 -35.09 -5.01 -16.55
N CYS A 230 -33.97 -4.28 -16.56
CA CYS A 230 -32.97 -4.26 -15.49
C CYS A 230 -32.75 -2.87 -14.90
N LYS A 231 -33.62 -1.91 -15.25
CA LYS A 231 -33.66 -0.57 -14.64
C LYS A 231 -34.50 -0.60 -13.38
#